data_AF-A0A7W7ISJ2-F1
#
_entry.id   AF-A0A7W7ISJ2-F1
#
_cell.length_a   1.000
_cell.length_b   1.000
_cell.length_c   1.000
_cell.angle_alpha   90.00
_cell.angle_beta   90.00
_cell.angle_gamma   90.00
#
_symmetry.space_group_name_H-M   'P 1'
#
loop_
_entity.id
_entity.type
_entity.pdbx_description
1 polymer ?
#
loop_
_entity_poly.entity_id
_entity_poly.type
_entity_poly.pdbx_seq_one_letter_code
_entity_poly.pdbx_strand_id
1 'polypeptide(L)'
;MGWHYIAPGKPQQNGFNESFNGRLRDELLNETLFRSLPHARAVLEAWRRDYNERRPHSKLGWLTPQAYAQAHAGNAGRPAALVDGCAGRPIANPTNLYPDQPRTLVVAG
;
A
#
# COMPACT_ATOMS: atom_id res chain seq x y z
N MET A 1 -14.07 -9.61 0.55
CA MET A 1 -12.95 -8.64 0.51
C MET A 1 -12.45 -8.57 -0.93
N GLY A 2 -12.72 -7.47 -1.62
CA GLY A 2 -12.22 -7.26 -2.98
C GLY A 2 -10.78 -6.75 -2.95
N TRP A 3 -9.95 -7.17 -3.90
CA TRP A 3 -8.61 -6.60 -4.09
C TRP A 3 -8.75 -5.15 -4.56
N HIS A 4 -8.19 -4.21 -3.79
CA HIS A 4 -8.12 -2.81 -4.18
C HIS A 4 -6.78 -2.56 -4.88
N TYR A 5 -6.80 -2.59 -6.21
CA TYR A 5 -5.64 -2.27 -7.02
C TYR A 5 -5.44 -0.74 -7.12
N ILE A 6 -4.20 -0.33 -7.33
CA ILE A 6 -3.89 1.02 -7.78
C ILE A 6 -4.59 1.23 -9.12
N ALA A 7 -5.32 2.33 -9.27
CA ALA A 7 -6.00 2.64 -10.50
C ALA A 7 -4.97 2.96 -11.59
N PRO A 8 -5.14 2.45 -12.82
CA PRO A 8 -4.30 2.82 -13.94
C PRO A 8 -4.21 4.35 -14.09
N GLY A 9 -2.99 4.86 -14.29
CA GLY A 9 -2.76 6.31 -14.44
C GLY A 9 -2.83 7.14 -13.16
N LYS A 10 -2.91 6.54 -11.96
CA LYS A 10 -2.92 7.27 -10.67
C LYS A 10 -1.70 6.94 -9.78
N PRO A 11 -0.49 7.41 -10.14
CA PRO A 11 0.73 7.13 -9.37
C PRO A 11 0.67 7.61 -7.92
N GLN A 12 -0.06 8.69 -7.63
CA GLN A 12 -0.24 9.21 -6.27
C GLN A 12 -0.80 8.17 -5.26
N GLN A 13 -1.54 7.16 -5.73
CA GLN A 13 -2.08 6.11 -4.85
C GLN A 13 -0.98 5.17 -4.29
N ASN A 14 0.21 5.17 -4.89
CA ASN A 14 1.36 4.38 -4.43
C ASN A 14 2.25 5.14 -3.42
N GLY A 15 1.98 6.42 -3.17
CA GLY A 15 2.91 7.31 -2.46
C GLY A 15 3.28 6.85 -1.04
N PHE A 16 2.40 6.13 -0.35
CA PHE A 16 2.72 5.53 0.95
C PHE A 16 3.80 4.45 0.83
N ASN A 17 3.62 3.51 -0.09
CA ASN A 17 4.55 2.40 -0.28
C ASN A 17 5.89 2.89 -0.83
N GLU A 18 5.87 3.89 -1.72
CA GLU A 18 7.07 4.58 -2.19
C GLU A 18 7.84 5.26 -1.06
N SER A 19 7.15 6.00 -0.19
CA SER A 19 7.76 6.67 0.96
C SER A 19 8.39 5.65 1.93
N PHE A 20 7.72 4.53 2.18
CA PHE A 20 8.26 3.44 3.01
C PHE A 20 9.51 2.82 2.38
N ASN A 21 9.46 2.48 1.09
CA ASN A 21 10.58 1.86 0.40
C ASN A 21 11.80 2.79 0.29
N GLY A 22 11.57 4.10 0.07
CA GLY A 22 12.63 5.10 0.12
C GLY A 22 13.31 5.13 1.50
N ARG A 23 12.51 5.22 2.56
CA ARG A 23 12.99 5.23 3.94
C ARG A 23 13.81 4.00 4.31
N LEU A 24 13.33 2.80 3.96
CA LEU A 24 14.06 1.55 4.19
C LEU A 24 15.41 1.53 3.44
N ARG A 25 15.42 2.04 2.22
CA ARG A 25 16.66 2.10 1.43
C ARG A 25 17.68 3.04 2.07
N ASP A 26 17.24 4.26 2.39
CA ASP A 26 18.11 5.33 2.87
C ASP A 26 18.61 5.08 4.30
N GLU A 27 17.80 4.45 5.16
CA GLU A 27 18.18 4.26 6.57
C GLU A 27 18.81 2.90 6.88
N LEU A 28 18.68 1.91 5.98
CA LEU A 28 19.14 0.55 6.26
C LEU A 28 19.96 -0.05 5.12
N LEU A 29 19.36 -0.16 3.93
CA LEU A 29 19.96 -0.97 2.86
C LEU A 29 21.22 -0.34 2.28
N ASN A 30 21.25 1.00 2.16
CA ASN A 30 22.43 1.71 1.65
C ASN A 30 23.51 1.88 2.72
N GLU A 31 23.14 1.86 4.01
CA GLU A 31 24.05 2.13 5.13
C GLU A 31 24.68 0.84 5.71
N THR A 32 24.16 -0.34 5.33
CA THR A 32 24.58 -1.61 5.94
C THR A 32 25.23 -2.56 4.94
N LEU A 33 26.49 -2.93 5.18
CA LEU A 33 27.12 -4.05 4.50
C LEU A 33 26.65 -5.38 5.10
N PHE A 34 25.92 -6.18 4.32
CA PHE A 34 25.45 -7.49 4.75
C PHE A 34 26.51 -8.57 4.56
N ARG A 35 26.92 -9.20 5.67
CA ARG A 35 27.93 -10.27 5.66
C ARG A 35 27.38 -11.66 5.33
N SER A 36 26.07 -11.87 5.49
CA SER A 36 25.40 -13.14 5.21
C SER A 36 23.87 -12.97 5.20
N LEU A 37 23.13 -13.96 4.70
CA LEU A 37 21.66 -13.98 4.75
C LEU A 37 21.10 -13.97 6.19
N PRO A 38 21.62 -14.77 7.15
CA PRO A 38 21.19 -14.66 8.55
C PRO A 38 21.41 -13.26 9.13
N HIS A 39 22.55 -12.62 8.81
CA HIS A 39 22.82 -11.27 9.27
C HIS A 39 21.81 -10.27 8.68
N ALA A 40 21.52 -10.35 7.38
CA ALA A 40 20.52 -9.49 6.73
C ALA A 40 19.13 -9.65 7.37
N ARG A 41 18.70 -10.89 7.64
CA ARG A 41 17.42 -11.16 8.31
C ARG A 41 17.35 -10.54 9.70
N ALA A 42 18.42 -10.67 10.49
CA ALA A 42 18.47 -10.11 11.84
C ALA A 42 18.41 -8.57 11.82
N VAL A 43 19.16 -7.93 10.91
CA VAL A 43 19.17 -6.47 10.76
C VAL A 43 17.82 -5.94 10.28
N LEU A 44 17.21 -6.59 9.28
CA LEU A 44 15.87 -6.22 8.78
C LEU A 44 14.79 -6.37 9.84
N GLU A 45 14.82 -7.45 10.63
CA GLU A 45 13.87 -7.67 11.73
C GLU A 45 14.01 -6.58 12.80
N ALA A 46 15.25 -6.25 13.18
CA ALA A 46 15.51 -5.19 14.15
C ALA A 46 14.99 -3.83 13.65
N TRP A 47 15.27 -3.48 12.40
CA TRP A 47 14.77 -2.24 11.78
C TRP A 47 13.25 -2.22 11.69
N ARG A 48 12.61 -3.33 11.27
CA ARG A 48 11.15 -3.45 11.19
C ARG A 48 10.49 -3.20 12.54
N ARG A 49 11.02 -3.81 13.60
CA ARG A 49 10.51 -3.60 14.97
C ARG A 49 10.67 -2.14 15.40
N ASP A 50 11.84 -1.55 15.13
CA ASP A 50 12.06 -0.16 15.48
C ASP A 50 11.08 0.80 14.77
N TYR A 51 10.94 0.63 13.46
CA TYR A 51 10.00 1.40 12.65
C TYR A 51 8.55 1.24 13.13
N ASN A 52 8.09 0.00 13.37
CA ASN A 52 6.70 -0.26 13.70
C ASN A 52 6.33 -0.01 15.16
N GLU A 53 7.26 -0.19 16.09
CA GLU A 53 6.96 -0.24 17.53
C GLU A 53 7.48 0.97 18.29
N ARG A 54 8.56 1.62 17.80
CA ARG A 54 9.24 2.70 18.54
C ARG A 54 9.15 4.05 17.88
N ARG A 55 9.10 4.12 16.55
CA ARG A 55 9.20 5.40 15.84
C ARG A 55 7.83 6.07 15.69
N PRO A 56 7.65 7.29 16.22
CA PRO A 56 6.42 8.05 15.99
C PRO A 56 6.44 8.68 14.59
N HIS A 57 5.30 8.65 13.89
CA HIS A 57 5.16 9.26 12.57
C HIS A 57 4.19 10.44 12.60
N SER A 58 4.61 11.58 12.06
CA SER A 58 3.78 12.80 11.99
C SER A 58 2.45 12.57 11.25
N LYS A 59 2.45 11.77 10.18
CA LYS A 59 1.23 11.37 9.44
C LYS A 59 0.24 10.53 10.28
N LEU A 60 0.72 9.89 11.35
CA LEU A 60 -0.07 9.08 12.27
C LEU A 60 -0.36 9.83 13.58
N GLY A 61 -0.26 11.17 13.58
CA GLY A 61 -0.46 11.97 14.79
C GLY A 61 0.62 11.72 15.85
N TRP A 62 1.85 11.44 15.42
CA TRP A 62 2.98 11.07 16.29
C TRP A 62 2.80 9.76 17.05
N LEU A 63 1.90 8.89 16.59
CA LEU A 63 1.83 7.50 17.03
C LEU A 63 2.82 6.63 16.26
N THR A 64 3.21 5.51 16.87
CA THR A 64 3.89 4.43 16.16
C THR A 64 2.89 3.67 15.28
N PRO A 65 3.34 3.02 14.19
CA PRO A 65 2.44 2.25 13.33
C PRO A 65 1.63 1.19 14.10
N GLN A 66 2.27 0.52 15.08
CA GLN A 66 1.60 -0.43 15.95
C GLN A 66 0.51 0.22 16.81
N ALA A 67 0.81 1.34 17.48
CA ALA A 67 -0.15 2.04 18.32
C ALA A 67 -1.33 2.58 17.49
N TYR A 68 -1.06 3.12 16.31
CA TYR A 68 -2.08 3.53 15.36
C TYR A 68 -2.97 2.35 14.94
N ALA A 69 -2.38 1.23 14.55
CA ALA A 69 -3.13 0.03 14.19
C ALA A 69 -4.01 -0.47 15.34
N GLN A 70 -3.50 -0.48 16.58
CA GLN A 70 -4.27 -0.88 17.77
C GLN A 70 -5.45 0.07 18.04
N ALA A 71 -5.24 1.38 17.95
CA ALA A 71 -6.30 2.38 18.10
C ALA A 71 -7.41 2.24 17.05
N HIS A 72 -7.06 1.78 15.85
CA HIS A 72 -7.99 1.61 14.73
C HIS A 72 -8.47 0.17 14.51
N ALA A 73 -7.96 -0.82 15.24
CA ALA A 73 -8.35 -2.22 15.13
C ALA A 73 -9.83 -2.44 15.50
N GLY A 74 -10.40 -1.62 16.38
CA GLY A 74 -11.84 -1.60 16.68
C GLY A 74 -12.71 -0.91 15.62
N ASN A 75 -12.10 -0.21 14.66
CA ASN A 75 -12.77 0.58 13.62
C ASN A 75 -12.61 -0.05 12.20
N ALA A 76 -12.15 -1.31 12.12
CA ALA A 76 -11.90 -2.04 10.89
C ALA A 76 -13.13 -2.22 9.97
N GLY A 77 -14.31 -1.74 10.38
CA GLY A 77 -15.53 -1.69 9.59
C GLY A 77 -15.80 -0.38 8.84
N ARG A 78 -15.04 0.70 9.07
CA ARG A 78 -15.22 1.95 8.30
C ARG A 78 -14.28 1.94 7.09
N PRO A 79 -14.81 1.95 5.85
CA PRO A 79 -13.97 1.99 4.66
C PRO A 79 -13.11 3.24 4.69
N ALA A 80 -11.84 3.12 4.28
CA ALA A 80 -10.90 4.24 4.11
C ALA A 80 -11.30 5.20 2.97
N ALA A 81 -12.55 5.13 2.50
CA ALA A 81 -13.15 6.10 1.61
C ALA A 81 -13.63 7.29 2.44
N LEU A 82 -12.89 8.39 2.32
CA LEU A 82 -13.27 9.74 2.72
C LEU A 82 -14.79 9.97 2.54
N VAL A 83 -15.54 10.18 3.62
CA VAL A 83 -17.01 10.39 3.55
C VAL A 83 -17.41 11.80 3.09
N ASP A 84 -16.44 12.70 2.88
CA ASP A 84 -16.67 14.08 2.46
C ASP A 84 -15.76 14.48 1.29
N GLY A 85 -15.74 13.66 0.24
CA GLY A 85 -15.17 14.03 -1.05
C GLY A 85 -16.27 14.55 -1.99
N CYS A 86 -16.09 15.74 -2.57
CA CYS A 86 -17.01 16.40 -3.50
C CYS A 86 -17.21 15.67 -4.85
N ALA A 87 -16.69 14.44 -4.99
CA ALA A 87 -16.78 13.66 -6.22
C ALA A 87 -18.10 12.88 -6.21
N GLY A 88 -19.04 13.30 -7.07
CA GLY A 88 -20.33 12.62 -7.25
C GLY A 88 -20.17 11.11 -7.46
N ARG A 89 -21.09 10.33 -6.87
CA ARG A 89 -21.10 8.87 -6.99
C ARG A 89 -21.15 8.50 -8.48
N PRO A 90 -20.28 7.61 -8.99
CA PRO A 90 -20.37 7.18 -10.37
C PRO A 90 -21.68 6.40 -10.58
N ILE A 91 -22.54 6.91 -11.47
CA ILE A 91 -23.72 6.19 -11.97
C ILE A 91 -23.20 5.18 -12.99
N ALA A 92 -22.74 4.02 -12.53
CA ALA A 92 -22.52 2.87 -13.39
C ALA A 92 -23.45 1.75 -12.92
N ASN A 93 -24.52 1.55 -13.66
CA ASN A 93 -25.51 0.50 -13.44
C ASN A 93 -24.91 -0.85 -13.93
N PRO A 94 -24.80 -1.89 -13.09
CA PRO A 94 -24.21 -3.17 -13.50
C PRO A 94 -25.26 -4.04 -14.19
N THR A 95 -25.72 -3.62 -15.36
CA THR A 95 -26.42 -4.51 -16.27
C THR A 95 -25.77 -4.41 -17.63
N ASN A 96 -24.69 -5.17 -17.81
CA ASN A 96 -24.39 -5.79 -19.09
C ASN A 96 -23.63 -7.07 -18.80
N LEU A 97 -24.40 -8.16 -18.81
CA LEU A 97 -23.92 -9.51 -19.00
C LEU A 97 -22.95 -9.53 -20.18
N TYR A 98 -21.77 -10.11 -19.96
CA TYR A 98 -20.95 -10.62 -21.05
C TYR A 98 -21.79 -11.57 -21.93
N PRO A 99 -21.66 -11.46 -23.26
CA PRO A 99 -21.65 -12.65 -24.09
C PRO A 99 -20.28 -12.78 -24.75
N ASP A 100 -19.63 -13.86 -24.36
CA ASP A 100 -18.66 -14.67 -25.11
C ASP A 100 -18.73 -14.52 -26.64
N GLN A 101 -17.62 -14.12 -27.29
CA GLN A 101 -17.29 -14.54 -28.67
C GLN A 101 -15.76 -14.59 -28.89
N PRO A 102 -15.26 -15.61 -29.62
CA PRO A 102 -13.84 -15.96 -29.73
C PRO A 102 -13.06 -15.28 -30.88
N ARG A 103 -11.74 -15.13 -30.65
CA ARG A 103 -10.59 -15.00 -31.57
C ARG A 103 -10.81 -14.46 -33.00
N THR A 104 -10.09 -13.38 -33.32
CA THR A 104 -9.44 -13.25 -34.64
C THR A 104 -8.10 -12.53 -34.54
N LEU A 105 -7.05 -13.24 -34.96
CA LEU A 105 -5.71 -12.75 -35.26
C LEU A 105 -5.77 -12.14 -36.66
N VAL A 106 -5.35 -10.88 -36.84
CA VAL A 106 -5.12 -10.31 -38.18
C VAL A 106 -3.71 -9.71 -38.19
N VAL A 107 -2.87 -10.34 -39.01
CA VAL A 107 -1.66 -9.75 -39.59
C VAL A 107 -2.07 -8.90 -40.79
N ALA A 108 -1.40 -7.76 -41.00
CA ALA A 108 -1.13 -7.04 -42.26
C ALA A 108 -0.88 -5.56 -41.90
N GLY A 109 0.12 -4.86 -42.42
CA GLY A 109 1.16 -5.18 -43.40
C GLY A 109 2.19 -4.05 -43.42
#